data_AF-A0AAW0G7I3-F1
#
_entry.id   AF-A0AAW0G7I3-F1
#
_cell.length_a   1.000
_cell.length_b   1.000
_cell.length_c   1.000
_cell.angle_alpha   90.00
_cell.angle_beta   90.00
_cell.angle_gamma   90.00
#
_symmetry.space_group_name_H-M   'P 1'
#
loop_
_entity.id
_entity.type
_entity.pdbx_description
1 polymer ?
#
loop_
_entity_poly.entity_id
_entity_poly.type
_entity_poly.pdbx_seq_one_letter_code
_entity_poly.pdbx_strand_id
1 'polypeptide(L)'
;MTRSLDSPLMKCTQFFMNVVICSASSMSTNRLHVWRKLRSTIKSPAKVDRSVLRIHLEERLAAYSPFDEMSIMLYEFAACTNRENRQFVKTSTLSSIDTAFATLLYPPSLAANLPILQHCLTIAGVPPCRQGSILESDSPQQFRMRFISWNREARVACSVVNSGA
;
A
#
# COMPACT_ATOMS: atom_id res chain seq x y z
N MET A 1 12.17 26.36 -27.33
CA MET A 1 12.93 25.21 -26.80
C MET A 1 11.96 24.26 -26.12
N THR A 2 11.47 23.27 -26.87
CA THR A 2 10.52 22.25 -26.40
C THR A 2 11.31 21.17 -25.66
N ARG A 3 11.08 21.04 -24.34
CA ARG A 3 11.68 19.98 -23.53
C ARG A 3 11.00 18.66 -23.89
N SER A 4 11.79 17.75 -24.47
CA SER A 4 11.38 16.36 -24.74
C SER A 4 11.04 15.64 -23.43
N LEU A 5 9.86 15.01 -23.39
CA LEU A 5 9.27 14.28 -22.26
C LEU A 5 9.61 12.78 -22.33
N ASP A 6 10.87 12.44 -22.57
CA ASP A 6 11.36 11.05 -22.62
C ASP A 6 12.04 10.63 -21.32
N SER A 7 11.36 10.82 -20.17
CA SER A 7 11.85 10.23 -18.91
C SER A 7 11.22 8.83 -18.69
N PRO A 8 12.01 7.79 -18.39
CA PRO A 8 11.49 6.45 -18.10
C PRO A 8 10.58 6.41 -16.86
N LEU A 9 10.72 7.39 -15.94
CA LEU A 9 9.83 7.60 -14.79
C LEU A 9 8.37 7.90 -15.20
N MET A 10 8.17 8.71 -16.25
CA MET A 10 6.82 9.02 -16.77
C MET A 10 6.13 7.82 -17.42
N LYS A 11 6.90 6.92 -18.05
CA LYS A 11 6.37 5.72 -18.71
C LYS A 11 5.87 4.69 -17.68
N CYS A 12 6.52 4.59 -16.50
CA CYS A 12 6.04 3.75 -15.40
C CYS A 12 4.73 4.27 -14.78
N THR A 13 4.58 5.58 -14.59
CA THR A 13 3.33 6.17 -14.07
C THR A 13 2.16 6.03 -15.04
N GLN A 14 2.39 6.11 -16.36
CA GLN A 14 1.35 5.92 -17.37
C GLN A 14 0.83 4.47 -17.39
N PHE A 15 1.70 3.48 -17.17
CA PHE A 15 1.32 2.07 -17.11
C PHE A 15 0.48 1.76 -15.86
N PHE A 16 0.84 2.31 -14.70
CA PHE A 16 0.06 2.14 -13.47
C PHE A 16 -1.30 2.83 -13.51
N MET A 17 -1.39 4.03 -14.11
CA MET A 17 -2.68 4.70 -14.35
C MET A 17 -3.60 3.84 -15.22
N ASN A 18 -3.09 3.18 -16.26
CA ASN A 18 -3.91 2.31 -17.10
C ASN A 18 -4.37 1.03 -16.39
N VAL A 19 -3.55 0.42 -15.52
CA VAL A 19 -3.96 -0.77 -14.74
C VAL A 19 -5.03 -0.43 -13.69
N VAL A 20 -4.95 0.76 -13.08
CA VAL A 20 -5.93 1.22 -12.08
C VAL A 20 -7.21 1.75 -12.75
N ILE A 21 -7.11 2.43 -13.90
CA ILE A 21 -8.26 3.01 -14.61
C ILE A 21 -9.01 1.98 -15.47
N CYS A 22 -8.37 0.92 -15.95
CA CYS A 22 -9.08 -0.17 -16.66
C CYS A 22 -10.03 -0.99 -15.76
N SER A 23 -10.02 -0.79 -14.44
CA SER A 23 -11.02 -1.36 -13.54
C SER A 23 -12.33 -0.57 -13.45
N ALA A 24 -12.40 0.64 -14.04
CA ALA A 24 -13.53 1.55 -13.88
C ALA A 24 -14.45 1.69 -15.11
N SER A 25 -14.03 1.28 -16.31
CA SER A 25 -14.74 1.72 -17.54
C SER A 25 -15.22 0.62 -18.50
N SER A 26 -15.30 -0.65 -18.07
CA SER A 26 -16.01 -1.67 -18.85
C SER A 26 -16.78 -2.61 -17.93
N MET A 27 -17.92 -2.14 -17.43
CA MET A 27 -18.90 -2.96 -16.74
C MET A 27 -19.64 -3.83 -17.76
N SER A 28 -19.05 -4.95 -18.15
CA SER A 28 -19.75 -5.95 -18.95
C SER A 28 -20.84 -6.64 -18.10
N THR A 29 -21.98 -6.89 -18.74
CA THR A 29 -23.19 -7.53 -18.20
C THR A 29 -22.93 -8.86 -17.48
N ASN A 30 -21.79 -9.51 -17.73
CA ASN A 30 -21.37 -10.73 -17.06
C ASN A 30 -21.07 -10.55 -15.56
N ARG A 31 -20.59 -9.38 -15.11
CA ARG A 31 -20.33 -9.14 -13.66
C ARG A 31 -21.60 -9.00 -12.84
N LEU A 32 -22.68 -8.45 -13.42
CA LEU A 32 -23.98 -8.36 -12.76
C LEU A 32 -24.59 -9.74 -12.51
N HIS A 33 -24.36 -10.69 -13.41
CA HIS A 33 -24.81 -12.07 -13.24
C HIS A 33 -24.00 -12.78 -12.14
N VAL A 34 -22.68 -12.59 -12.11
CA VAL A 34 -21.80 -13.11 -11.05
C VAL A 34 -22.15 -12.51 -9.69
N TRP A 35 -22.42 -11.20 -9.62
CA TRP A 35 -22.82 -10.52 -8.38
C TRP A 35 -24.19 -10.94 -7.86
N ARG A 36 -25.17 -11.17 -8.75
CA ARG A 36 -26.49 -11.71 -8.35
C ARG A 36 -26.38 -13.16 -7.87
N LYS A 37 -25.52 -13.97 -8.51
CA LYS A 37 -25.27 -15.35 -8.08
C LYS A 37 -24.52 -15.41 -6.74
N LEU A 38 -23.56 -14.52 -6.50
CA LEU A 38 -22.90 -14.36 -5.20
C LEU A 38 -23.91 -13.93 -4.11
N ARG A 39 -24.76 -12.93 -4.38
CA ARG A 39 -25.80 -12.49 -3.44
C ARG A 39 -26.82 -13.58 -3.10
N SER A 40 -27.22 -14.40 -4.07
CA SER A 40 -28.19 -15.48 -3.82
C SER A 40 -27.59 -16.69 -3.10
N THR A 41 -26.26 -16.82 -3.09
CA THR A 41 -25.53 -17.85 -2.33
C THR A 41 -25.32 -17.43 -0.87
N ILE A 42 -25.32 -16.13 -0.58
CA ILE A 42 -25.29 -15.57 0.78
C ILE A 42 -26.73 -15.51 1.32
N LYS A 43 -27.34 -16.69 1.53
CA LYS A 43 -28.71 -16.83 2.08
C LYS A 43 -28.75 -16.99 3.60
N SER A 44 -27.75 -16.49 4.30
CA SER A 44 -27.77 -16.35 5.75
C SER A 44 -26.87 -15.20 6.13
N PRO A 45 -27.31 -14.23 6.96
CA PRO A 45 -26.40 -13.41 7.75
C PRO A 45 -25.78 -14.30 8.82
N ALA A 46 -25.06 -15.33 8.39
CA ALA A 46 -24.20 -16.12 9.25
C ALA A 46 -23.24 -15.09 9.84
N LYS A 47 -23.39 -14.86 11.14
CA LYS A 47 -22.55 -14.03 12.01
C LYS A 47 -21.22 -13.78 11.31
N VAL A 48 -21.06 -12.59 10.70
CA VAL A 48 -19.74 -12.15 10.21
C VAL A 48 -18.87 -12.31 11.43
N ASP A 49 -17.99 -13.30 11.37
CA ASP A 49 -17.29 -13.76 12.55
C ASP A 49 -16.53 -12.54 13.08
N ARG A 50 -16.93 -12.06 14.26
CA ARG A 50 -16.33 -10.88 14.85
C ARG A 50 -14.84 -11.10 15.07
N SER A 51 -14.37 -12.36 15.08
CA SER A 51 -12.96 -12.72 15.06
C SER A 51 -12.25 -12.31 13.76
N VAL A 52 -12.89 -12.43 12.59
CA VAL A 52 -12.32 -12.02 11.29
C VAL A 52 -12.23 -10.50 11.18
N LEU A 53 -13.25 -9.78 11.67
CA LEU A 53 -13.18 -8.33 11.83
C LEU A 53 -12.14 -7.93 12.90
N ARG A 54 -11.98 -8.70 13.98
CA ARG A 54 -10.95 -8.48 15.00
C ARG A 54 -9.54 -8.66 14.45
N ILE A 55 -9.27 -9.69 13.65
CA ILE A 55 -7.94 -9.89 13.04
C ILE A 55 -7.58 -8.71 12.12
N HIS A 56 -8.57 -8.15 11.41
CA HIS A 56 -8.37 -6.93 10.63
C HIS A 56 -8.28 -5.63 11.46
N LEU A 57 -8.85 -5.57 12.66
CA LEU A 57 -8.85 -4.38 13.51
C LEU A 57 -7.71 -4.37 14.54
N GLU A 58 -7.21 -5.54 14.96
CA GLU A 58 -6.15 -5.71 15.96
C GLU A 58 -4.75 -5.68 15.34
N GLU A 59 -4.57 -6.14 14.09
CA GLU A 59 -3.39 -5.80 13.29
C GLU A 59 -3.64 -4.43 12.64
N ARG A 60 -3.00 -3.36 13.17
CA ARG A 60 -3.14 -1.98 12.68
C ARG A 60 -3.20 -1.94 11.14
N LEU A 61 -4.36 -1.50 10.62
CA LEU A 61 -4.75 -1.44 9.20
C LEU A 61 -3.82 -0.61 8.29
N ALA A 62 -2.82 0.08 8.85
CA ALA A 62 -1.85 0.81 8.05
C ALA A 62 -1.01 -0.19 7.23
N ALA A 63 -1.02 -0.02 5.91
CA ALA A 63 -0.12 -0.76 5.02
C ALA A 63 1.36 -0.40 5.28
N TYR A 64 1.61 0.74 5.91
CA TYR A 64 2.92 1.35 6.11
C TYR A 64 3.33 1.31 7.58
N SER A 65 4.61 1.07 7.85
CA SER A 65 5.18 1.22 9.19
C SER A 65 5.18 2.68 9.68
N PRO A 66 5.50 3.70 8.86
CA PRO A 66 5.13 5.08 9.17
C PRO A 66 3.70 5.35 8.72
N PHE A 67 2.87 5.93 9.61
CA PHE A 67 1.57 6.44 9.21
C PHE A 67 1.74 7.62 8.25
N ASP A 68 0.99 7.61 7.16
CA ASP A 68 1.05 8.65 6.12
C ASP A 68 -0.33 9.31 5.96
N GLU A 69 -0.45 10.53 6.48
CA GLU A 69 -1.67 11.34 6.41
C GLU A 69 -1.99 11.81 4.98
N MET A 70 -1.01 11.76 4.07
CA MET A 70 -1.16 12.22 2.69
C MET A 70 -1.34 11.08 1.69
N SER A 71 -1.37 9.83 2.18
CA SER A 71 -1.48 8.66 1.32
C SER A 71 -2.77 8.67 0.50
N ILE A 72 -2.64 8.33 -0.78
CA ILE A 72 -3.80 8.12 -1.67
C ILE A 72 -4.71 6.98 -1.19
N MET A 73 -4.16 6.08 -0.37
CA MET A 73 -4.85 4.93 0.20
C MET A 73 -5.55 5.26 1.54
N LEU A 74 -5.38 6.47 2.06
CA LEU A 74 -6.04 6.91 3.28
C LEU A 74 -7.54 7.08 3.03
N TYR A 75 -8.34 6.45 3.90
CA TYR A 75 -9.79 6.58 3.83
C TYR A 75 -10.23 7.93 4.40
N GLU A 76 -11.19 8.56 3.74
CA GLU A 76 -11.74 9.86 4.15
C GLU A 76 -12.60 9.71 5.40
N PHE A 77 -12.32 10.48 6.45
CA PHE A 77 -13.10 10.49 7.68
C PHE A 77 -13.34 11.93 8.16
N ALA A 78 -14.59 12.20 8.54
CA ALA A 78 -14.95 13.47 9.17
C ALA A 78 -14.40 13.54 10.61
N ALA A 79 -14.13 14.75 11.10
CA ALA A 79 -13.61 14.95 12.46
C ALA A 79 -14.49 14.29 13.54
N CYS A 80 -15.81 14.32 13.35
CA CYS A 80 -16.76 13.73 14.29
C CYS A 80 -16.75 12.19 14.36
N THR A 81 -16.05 11.49 13.46
CA THR A 81 -16.04 10.02 13.42
C THR A 81 -14.80 9.38 14.04
N ASN A 82 -13.83 10.16 14.51
CA ASN A 82 -12.64 9.64 15.20
C ASN A 82 -12.39 10.33 16.55
N ARG A 83 -11.64 9.64 17.42
CA ARG A 83 -11.35 10.10 18.79
C ARG A 83 -10.42 11.31 18.86
N GLU A 84 -9.68 11.57 17.78
CA GLU A 84 -8.72 12.66 17.70
C GLU A 84 -9.34 13.97 17.17
N ASN A 85 -10.63 13.93 16.80
CA ASN A 85 -11.36 15.03 16.17
C ASN A 85 -10.62 15.62 14.95
N ARG A 86 -9.93 14.77 14.18
CA ARG A 86 -9.16 15.15 12.98
C ARG A 86 -9.97 14.86 11.73
N GLN A 87 -9.98 15.77 10.77
CA GLN A 87 -10.53 15.49 9.46
C GLN A 87 -9.40 14.99 8.54
N PHE A 88 -9.62 13.84 7.90
CA PHE A 88 -8.74 13.34 6.85
C PHE A 88 -9.48 13.45 5.52
N VAL A 89 -8.93 14.25 4.60
CA VAL A 89 -9.49 14.47 3.27
C VAL A 89 -8.80 13.56 2.28
N LYS A 90 -9.57 12.98 1.35
CA LYS A 90 -9.01 12.14 0.30
C LYS A 90 -8.04 12.93 -0.58
N THR A 91 -6.84 12.39 -0.80
CA THR A 91 -5.87 12.95 -1.74
C THR A 91 -6.04 12.34 -3.14
N SER A 92 -5.69 13.11 -4.18
CA SER A 92 -5.74 12.68 -5.58
C SER A 92 -4.35 12.39 -6.17
N THR A 93 -3.32 12.50 -5.37
CA THR A 93 -1.91 12.42 -5.77
C THR A 93 -1.18 11.41 -4.89
N LEU A 94 -0.20 10.71 -5.46
CA LEU A 94 0.64 9.78 -4.70
C LEU A 94 1.55 10.55 -3.76
N SER A 95 1.60 10.15 -2.49
CA SER A 95 2.61 10.65 -1.56
C SER A 95 4.00 10.09 -1.93
N SER A 96 5.04 10.64 -1.30
CA SER A 96 6.39 10.09 -1.41
C SER A 96 6.46 8.66 -0.85
N ILE A 97 5.73 8.38 0.23
CA ILE A 97 5.63 7.05 0.85
C ILE A 97 4.90 6.08 -0.08
N ASP A 98 3.77 6.48 -0.69
CA ASP A 98 3.04 5.66 -1.65
C ASP A 98 3.96 5.25 -2.83
N THR A 99 4.69 6.24 -3.37
CA THR A 99 5.60 6.03 -4.50
C THR A 99 6.77 5.12 -4.12
N ALA A 100 7.35 5.32 -2.94
CA ALA A 100 8.42 4.47 -2.42
C ALA A 100 7.93 3.03 -2.20
N PHE A 101 6.78 2.83 -1.55
CA PHE A 101 6.20 1.51 -1.33
C PHE A 101 5.87 0.79 -2.63
N ALA A 102 5.28 1.48 -3.60
CA ALA A 102 5.01 0.89 -4.92
C ALA A 102 6.31 0.43 -5.60
N THR A 103 7.36 1.24 -5.53
CA THR A 103 8.68 0.92 -6.10
C THR A 103 9.33 -0.28 -5.40
N LEU A 104 9.21 -0.36 -4.07
CA LEU A 104 9.77 -1.46 -3.27
C LEU A 104 9.00 -2.77 -3.47
N LEU A 105 7.67 -2.71 -3.64
CA LEU A 105 6.86 -3.88 -3.92
C LEU A 105 7.05 -4.37 -5.36
N TYR A 106 7.26 -3.47 -6.32
CA TYR A 106 7.38 -3.82 -7.74
C TYR A 106 8.65 -3.23 -8.34
N PRO A 107 9.85 -3.68 -7.89
CA PRO A 107 11.09 -3.15 -8.39
C PRO A 107 11.27 -3.56 -9.87
N PRO A 108 11.53 -2.62 -10.79
CA PRO A 108 11.67 -2.94 -12.21
C PRO A 108 12.94 -3.74 -12.51
N SER A 109 14.04 -3.47 -11.80
CA SER A 109 15.28 -4.24 -11.80
C SER A 109 16.09 -3.90 -10.55
N LEU A 110 16.66 -4.90 -9.86
CA LEU A 110 17.42 -4.66 -8.62
C LEU A 110 18.77 -3.99 -8.89
N ALA A 111 19.59 -4.59 -9.76
CA ALA A 111 20.94 -4.11 -10.04
C ALA A 111 20.94 -2.72 -10.69
N ALA A 112 20.04 -2.48 -11.65
CA ALA A 112 19.99 -1.21 -12.38
C ALA A 112 19.42 -0.05 -11.54
N ASN A 113 18.71 -0.34 -10.45
CA ASN A 113 18.01 0.67 -9.65
C ASN A 113 18.43 0.67 -8.19
N LEU A 114 19.60 0.12 -7.85
CA LEU A 114 20.07 0.03 -6.46
C LEU A 114 20.00 1.39 -5.71
N PRO A 115 20.45 2.53 -6.29
CA PRO A 115 20.37 3.82 -5.61
C PRO A 115 18.92 4.27 -5.35
N ILE A 116 18.01 3.99 -6.30
CA ILE A 116 16.58 4.34 -6.18
C ILE A 116 15.94 3.48 -5.10
N LEU A 117 16.23 2.17 -5.08
CA LEU A 117 15.70 1.27 -4.06
C LEU A 117 16.20 1.63 -2.66
N GLN A 118 17.47 1.99 -2.52
CA GLN A 118 18.03 2.47 -1.25
C GLN A 118 17.35 3.77 -0.78
N HIS A 119 17.10 4.71 -1.70
CA HIS A 119 16.36 5.93 -1.38
C HIS A 119 14.92 5.62 -0.96
N CYS A 120 14.22 4.72 -1.68
CA CYS A 120 12.87 4.29 -1.31
C CYS A 120 12.83 3.59 0.05
N LEU A 121 13.82 2.74 0.39
CA LEU A 121 13.92 2.12 1.71
C LEU A 121 14.06 3.18 2.82
N THR A 122 14.80 4.25 2.54
CA THR A 122 14.94 5.38 3.48
C THR A 122 13.61 6.12 3.66
N ILE A 123 12.88 6.41 2.57
CA ILE A 123 11.54 7.03 2.65
C ILE A 123 10.57 6.13 3.41
N ALA A 124 10.62 4.82 3.19
CA ALA A 124 9.79 3.84 3.88
C ALA A 124 10.12 3.69 5.39
N GLY A 125 11.17 4.37 5.88
CA GLY A 125 11.59 4.34 7.28
C GLY A 125 12.42 3.11 7.65
N VAL A 126 13.01 2.41 6.68
CA VAL A 126 13.89 1.26 6.94
C VAL A 126 15.19 1.75 7.57
N PRO A 127 15.55 1.32 8.80
CA PRO A 127 16.79 1.72 9.45
C PRO A 127 18.00 1.35 8.60
N PRO A 128 19.06 2.19 8.53
CA PRO A 128 20.23 1.91 7.70
C PRO A 128 20.85 0.53 7.94
N CYS A 129 20.87 0.05 9.19
CA CYS A 129 21.40 -1.26 9.55
C CYS A 129 20.59 -2.46 8.98
N ARG A 130 19.34 -2.24 8.55
CA ARG A 130 18.47 -3.26 7.93
C ARG A 130 18.44 -3.18 6.41
N GLN A 131 18.79 -2.04 5.82
CA GLN A 131 18.72 -1.83 4.38
C GLN A 131 19.60 -2.83 3.60
N GLY A 132 20.82 -3.10 4.07
CA GLY A 132 21.74 -4.06 3.44
C GLY A 132 21.10 -5.44 3.28
N SER A 133 20.53 -5.99 4.36
CA SER A 133 19.88 -7.30 4.33
C SER A 133 18.71 -7.40 3.34
N ILE A 134 18.03 -6.30 3.02
CA ILE A 134 16.94 -6.28 2.04
C ILE A 134 17.55 -6.16 0.62
N LEU A 135 18.55 -5.31 0.44
CA LEU A 135 19.21 -5.04 -0.85
C LEU A 135 20.07 -6.22 -1.34
N GLU A 136 20.62 -7.04 -0.45
CA GLU A 136 21.35 -8.29 -0.74
C GLU A 136 20.46 -9.43 -1.29
N SER A 137 19.26 -9.11 -1.78
CA SER A 137 18.37 -10.11 -2.36
C SER A 137 18.77 -10.43 -3.79
N ASP A 138 18.90 -11.72 -4.11
CA ASP A 138 19.29 -12.17 -5.46
C ASP A 138 18.18 -11.99 -6.50
N SER A 139 16.92 -11.84 -6.07
CA SER A 139 15.77 -11.72 -6.97
C SER A 139 14.74 -10.68 -6.50
N PRO A 140 13.98 -10.05 -7.42
CA PRO A 140 12.89 -9.14 -7.08
C PRO A 140 11.87 -9.73 -6.11
N GLN A 141 11.61 -11.03 -6.20
CA GLN A 141 10.68 -11.72 -5.30
C GLN A 141 11.26 -11.84 -3.89
N GLN A 142 12.53 -12.22 -3.75
CA GLN A 142 13.19 -12.25 -2.43
C GLN A 142 13.23 -10.86 -1.81
N PHE A 143 13.58 -9.84 -2.59
CA PHE A 143 13.57 -8.44 -2.16
C PHE A 143 12.21 -8.04 -1.59
N ARG A 144 11.14 -8.30 -2.36
CA ARG A 144 9.76 -8.02 -1.94
C ARG A 144 9.41 -8.74 -0.64
N MET A 145 9.75 -10.02 -0.51
CA MET A 145 9.43 -10.79 0.69
C MET A 145 10.18 -10.28 1.92
N ARG A 146 11.48 -9.94 1.79
CA ARG A 146 12.26 -9.37 2.89
C ARG A 146 11.72 -8.00 3.31
N PHE A 147 11.36 -7.15 2.35
CA PHE A 147 10.72 -5.87 2.64
C PHE A 147 9.36 -6.02 3.34
N ILE A 148 8.49 -6.93 2.87
CA ILE A 148 7.20 -7.21 3.49
C ILE A 148 7.37 -7.75 4.92
N SER A 149 8.33 -8.65 5.15
CA SER A 149 8.64 -9.17 6.48
C SER A 149 9.04 -8.05 7.43
N TRP A 150 10.00 -7.22 7.03
CA TRP A 150 10.42 -6.07 7.82
C TRP A 150 9.26 -5.12 8.11
N ASN A 151 8.45 -4.76 7.10
CA ASN A 151 7.35 -3.82 7.29
C ASN A 151 6.27 -4.39 8.22
N ARG A 152 6.07 -5.72 8.25
CA ARG A 152 5.22 -6.38 9.24
C ARG A 152 5.81 -6.26 10.64
N GLU A 153 7.08 -6.60 10.83
CA GLU A 153 7.78 -6.52 12.11
C GLU A 153 7.77 -5.10 12.69
N ALA A 154 8.05 -4.10 11.85
CA ALA A 154 8.09 -2.70 12.25
C ALA A 154 6.71 -2.17 12.70
N ARG A 155 5.63 -2.58 12.03
CA ARG A 155 4.26 -2.27 12.46
C ARG A 155 3.91 -2.87 13.82
N VAL A 156 4.37 -4.10 14.09
CA VAL A 156 4.17 -4.75 15.38
C VAL A 156 4.98 -4.02 16.46
N ALA A 157 6.25 -3.69 16.22
CA ALA A 157 7.09 -2.98 17.19
C ALA A 157 6.51 -1.61 17.59
N CYS A 158 5.98 -0.85 16.64
CA CYS A 158 5.31 0.44 16.91
C CYS A 158 4.04 0.31 17.77
N SER A 159 3.41 -0.86 17.83
CA SER A 159 2.19 -1.07 18.62
C SER A 159 2.47 -1.31 20.11
N VAL A 160 3.61 -1.93 20.45
CA VAL A 160 3.99 -2.25 21.83
C VAL A 160 4.31 -0.97 22.61
N VAL A 161 4.99 -0.02 21.99
CA VAL A 161 5.39 1.25 22.61
C VAL A 161 4.19 2.10 23.03
N ASN A 162 3.09 2.05 22.27
CA ASN A 162 1.89 2.84 22.53
C ASN A 162 0.92 2.20 23.54
N SER A 163 1.14 0.94 23.94
CA SER A 163 0.23 0.19 24.83
C SER A 163 0.73 0.14 26.29
N GLY A 164 1.94 0.62 26.55
CA GLY A 164 2.59 0.61 27.87
C GLY A 164 2.67 1.98 28.55
N ALA A 165 1.97 2.98 28.02
CA ALA A 165 1.83 4.33 28.59
C ALA A 165 0.36 4.57 28.94
#